data_AF-A0A1V5W9R3-F1
#
_entry.id   AF-A0A1V5W9R3-F1
#
_cell.length_a   1.000
_cell.length_b   1.000
_cell.length_c   1.000
_cell.angle_alpha   90.00
_cell.angle_beta   90.00
_cell.angle_gamma   90.00
#
_symmetry.space_group_name_H-M   'P 1'
#
loop_
_entity.id
_entity.type
_entity.pdbx_description
1 polymer ?
#
loop_
_entity_poly.entity_id
_entity_poly.type
_entity_poly.pdbx_seq_one_letter_code
_entity_poly.pdbx_strand_id
1 'polypeptide(L)'
;MNIFSLSHYGELSTLPSPISAMTSDFSHSFRPGIDINLGVGYVNDQTIPSQELLDCFSYILKHQHAFKSSLNYGAAQGSQNLIQSIISYYVRNSIGGLTAQDFLHLDVAIGANGATSILDAIADVVPKGVVFTVEPLYYIYTETLQRKGFTVCAIPETDEGIDINYLEQTIQTIDSSTISFFYIITVNNPTTCIVSNSSKQQIIRIAEQIAQKRGFKVPVFFDKAYEDIIYDTSVEKPISGLLYDTSNCVYEIGTLSKIIAPALRVGYIIGSPGNLLTAIVQRNNDVGFSASLLLQDISSVFLDLHIDSHRLKVLQGYAHKSQILQKYISEHLASYVERVQGGKAGFYMYITFGKIQTHSESEFYTYLSRKTGDAKIDGKPNALHPRLVYIPGAICMTEQSEYKELRLRQLRISFGFETSAELERAVLLMKEAAEYAQKKNPDTESGFKFHERES
;
A
#
# COMPACT_ATOMS: atom_id res chain seq x y z
N MET A 1 -3.91 -38.04 0.44
CA MET A 1 -4.10 -37.75 1.87
C MET A 1 -3.00 -36.79 2.28
N ASN A 2 -3.34 -35.62 2.83
CA ASN A 2 -2.32 -34.76 3.45
C ASN A 2 -1.89 -35.41 4.78
N ILE A 3 -0.60 -35.71 4.91
CA ILE A 3 -0.01 -36.54 5.97
C ILE A 3 0.36 -35.69 7.21
N PHE A 4 0.29 -34.37 7.12
CA PHE A 4 0.71 -33.45 8.18
C PHE A 4 -0.47 -32.71 8.80
N SER A 5 -0.53 -32.66 10.13
CA SER A 5 -1.40 -31.74 10.87
C SER A 5 -0.72 -30.38 10.95
N LEU A 6 -1.37 -29.33 10.46
CA LEU A 6 -0.85 -27.95 10.51
C LEU A 6 -1.53 -27.17 11.65
N SER A 7 -0.92 -26.07 12.08
CA SER A 7 -1.62 -25.10 12.93
C SER A 7 -2.77 -24.46 12.14
N HIS A 8 -3.71 -23.78 12.82
CA HIS A 8 -4.81 -23.09 12.13
C HIS A 8 -4.32 -22.13 11.03
N TYR A 9 -3.29 -21.31 11.33
CA TYR A 9 -2.64 -20.46 10.33
C TYR A 9 -2.05 -21.27 9.17
N GLY A 10 -1.42 -22.41 9.48
CA GLY A 10 -0.84 -23.30 8.49
C GLY A 10 -1.88 -23.94 7.56
N GLU A 11 -3.00 -24.40 8.10
CA GLU A 11 -4.14 -24.93 7.33
C GLU A 11 -4.69 -23.88 6.38
N LEU A 12 -4.97 -22.67 6.87
CA LEU A 12 -5.45 -21.55 6.05
C LEU A 12 -4.41 -21.12 4.99
N SER A 13 -3.13 -21.33 5.24
CA SER A 13 -2.06 -21.01 4.29
C SER A 13 -1.88 -22.04 3.17
N THR A 14 -2.60 -23.17 3.20
CA THR A 14 -2.60 -24.14 2.09
C THR A 14 -3.40 -23.67 0.89
N LEU A 15 -4.27 -22.68 1.07
CA LEU A 15 -5.03 -22.04 0.01
C LEU A 15 -4.45 -20.64 -0.23
N PRO A 16 -3.79 -20.38 -1.38
CA PRO A 16 -3.28 -19.05 -1.67
C PRO A 16 -4.45 -18.09 -1.78
N SER A 17 -4.29 -16.88 -1.23
CA SER A 17 -5.30 -15.85 -1.40
C SER A 17 -5.46 -15.45 -2.88
N PRO A 18 -6.60 -14.90 -3.30
CA PRO A 18 -6.83 -14.50 -4.69
C PRO A 18 -5.72 -13.62 -5.27
N ILE A 19 -5.18 -12.69 -4.47
CA ILE A 19 -4.05 -11.88 -4.92
C ILE A 19 -2.75 -12.67 -5.01
N SER A 20 -2.50 -13.59 -4.06
CA SER A 20 -1.28 -14.38 -4.06
C SER A 20 -1.26 -15.29 -5.30
N ALA A 21 -2.40 -15.87 -5.66
CA ALA A 21 -2.60 -16.60 -6.91
C ALA A 21 -2.39 -15.70 -8.14
N MET A 22 -2.98 -14.50 -8.18
CA MET A 22 -2.81 -13.56 -9.29
C MET A 22 -1.36 -13.09 -9.45
N THR A 23 -0.67 -12.82 -8.35
CA THR A 23 0.73 -12.38 -8.34
C THR A 23 1.67 -13.51 -8.75
N SER A 24 1.38 -14.75 -8.32
CA SER A 24 2.11 -15.93 -8.77
C SER A 24 1.91 -16.17 -10.27
N ASP A 25 0.67 -16.13 -10.77
CA ASP A 25 0.39 -16.21 -12.21
C ASP A 25 1.12 -15.11 -12.98
N PHE A 26 1.07 -13.87 -12.50
CA PHE A 26 1.84 -12.77 -13.08
C PHE A 26 3.33 -13.10 -13.15
N SER A 27 3.94 -13.54 -12.05
CA SER A 27 5.38 -13.84 -12.01
C SER A 27 5.82 -14.96 -12.97
N HIS A 28 4.93 -15.90 -13.29
CA HIS A 28 5.24 -17.05 -14.15
C HIS A 28 4.81 -16.87 -15.60
N SER A 29 3.72 -16.15 -15.86
CA SER A 29 3.09 -16.08 -17.18
C SER A 29 3.19 -14.69 -17.83
N PHE A 30 3.50 -13.62 -17.10
CA PHE A 30 3.62 -12.28 -17.66
C PHE A 30 4.73 -12.21 -18.70
N ARG A 31 4.44 -11.59 -19.85
CA ARG A 31 5.38 -11.44 -20.96
C ARG A 31 5.88 -9.99 -21.02
N PRO A 32 7.09 -9.67 -20.51
CA PRO A 32 7.63 -8.32 -20.54
C PRO A 32 7.66 -7.73 -21.95
N GLY A 33 7.18 -6.51 -22.11
CA GLY A 33 7.10 -5.82 -23.40
C GLY A 33 5.99 -6.31 -24.34
N ILE A 34 5.20 -7.31 -23.92
CA ILE A 34 4.01 -7.79 -24.66
C ILE A 34 2.74 -7.54 -23.86
N ASP A 35 2.70 -8.01 -22.62
CA ASP A 35 1.59 -7.80 -21.68
C ASP A 35 1.75 -6.45 -20.97
N ILE A 36 0.63 -5.88 -20.51
CA ILE A 36 0.57 -4.59 -19.81
C ILE A 36 0.25 -4.82 -18.33
N ASN A 37 1.11 -4.34 -17.45
CA ASN A 37 0.95 -4.43 -16.00
C ASN A 37 0.39 -3.13 -15.40
N LEU A 38 -0.93 -3.10 -15.18
CA LEU A 38 -1.58 -2.11 -14.32
C LEU A 38 -1.99 -2.69 -12.96
N GLY A 39 -1.67 -3.95 -12.66
CA GLY A 39 -2.15 -4.64 -11.47
C GLY A 39 -1.12 -4.65 -10.36
N VAL A 40 0.03 -5.27 -10.62
CA VAL A 40 1.08 -5.48 -9.63
C VAL A 40 1.80 -4.17 -9.38
N GLY A 41 1.89 -3.77 -8.11
CA GLY A 41 2.47 -2.49 -7.67
C GLY A 41 4.00 -2.44 -7.71
N TYR A 42 4.59 -2.82 -8.85
CA TYR A 42 6.01 -2.66 -9.15
C TYR A 42 6.31 -1.22 -9.54
N VAL A 43 7.51 -0.76 -9.20
CA VAL A 43 8.05 0.51 -9.70
C VAL A 43 8.73 0.27 -11.03
N ASN A 44 8.78 1.27 -11.90
CA ASN A 44 9.46 1.17 -13.17
C ASN A 44 10.99 1.09 -12.96
N ASP A 45 11.66 0.12 -13.56
CA ASP A 45 13.11 -0.06 -13.44
C ASP A 45 13.92 1.16 -13.89
N GLN A 46 13.40 1.96 -14.82
CA GLN A 46 14.02 3.22 -15.27
C GLN A 46 14.03 4.31 -14.19
N THR A 47 13.19 4.16 -13.15
CA THR A 47 13.16 5.08 -12.01
C THR A 47 14.08 4.64 -10.88
N ILE A 48 14.65 3.43 -10.95
CA ILE A 48 15.56 2.91 -9.93
C ILE A 48 16.94 3.55 -10.09
N PRO A 49 17.49 4.22 -9.06
CA PRO A 49 18.74 4.98 -9.15
C PRO A 49 19.97 4.06 -9.05
N SER A 50 20.17 3.23 -10.07
CA SER A 50 21.14 2.13 -10.05
C SER A 50 22.60 2.61 -9.90
N GLN A 51 22.94 3.75 -10.52
CA GLN A 51 24.29 4.31 -10.43
C GLN A 51 24.54 4.90 -9.04
N GLU A 52 23.61 5.66 -8.49
CA GLU A 52 23.72 6.22 -7.15
C GLU A 52 23.79 5.12 -6.08
N LEU A 53 23.08 4.00 -6.27
CA LEU A 53 23.18 2.83 -5.38
C LEU A 53 24.56 2.18 -5.45
N LEU A 54 25.16 2.07 -6.65
CA LEU A 54 26.53 1.58 -6.82
C LEU A 54 27.55 2.51 -6.14
N ASP A 55 27.33 3.82 -6.24
CA ASP A 55 28.18 4.83 -5.60
C ASP A 55 28.08 4.73 -4.06
N CYS A 56 26.88 4.55 -3.52
CA CYS A 56 26.64 4.32 -2.09
C CYS A 56 27.35 3.05 -1.59
N PHE A 57 27.22 1.93 -2.33
CA PHE A 57 27.92 0.69 -2.00
C PHE A 57 29.44 0.89 -1.99
N SER A 58 29.98 1.55 -3.01
CA SER A 58 31.40 1.86 -3.11
C SER A 58 31.87 2.78 -1.98
N TYR A 59 31.05 3.74 -1.57
CA TYR A 59 31.33 4.66 -0.48
C TYR A 59 31.48 3.92 0.85
N ILE A 60 30.56 3.01 1.16
CA ILE A 60 30.57 2.22 2.40
C ILE A 60 31.84 1.37 2.51
N LEU A 61 32.22 0.68 1.43
CA LEU A 61 33.41 -0.16 1.42
C LEU A 61 34.72 0.63 1.56
N LYS A 62 34.74 1.90 1.14
CA LYS A 62 35.88 2.82 1.32
C LYS A 62 35.95 3.43 2.73
N HIS A 63 34.83 3.50 3.45
CA HIS A 63 34.73 4.17 4.75
C HIS A 63 34.38 3.19 5.91
N GLN A 64 35.07 2.04 5.96
CA GLN A 64 34.80 0.96 6.92
C GLN A 64 34.88 1.37 8.40
N HIS A 65 35.56 2.47 8.72
CA HIS A 65 35.59 3.01 10.08
C HIS A 65 34.23 3.58 10.53
N ALA A 66 33.48 4.20 9.61
CA ALA A 66 32.14 4.74 9.86
C ALA A 66 31.06 3.66 9.65
N PHE A 67 31.29 2.73 8.73
CA PHE A 67 30.39 1.63 8.41
C PHE A 67 31.01 0.30 8.83
N LYS A 68 31.16 0.13 10.15
CA LYS A 68 31.80 -1.06 10.70
C LYS A 68 30.96 -2.29 10.41
N SER A 69 31.60 -3.32 9.89
CA SER A 69 30.99 -4.64 9.70
C SER A 69 29.79 -4.65 8.75
N SER A 70 29.67 -3.72 7.79
CA SER A 70 28.54 -3.69 6.85
C SER A 70 28.30 -4.99 6.06
N LEU A 71 29.33 -5.84 5.98
CA LEU A 71 29.26 -7.17 5.36
C LEU A 71 28.96 -8.30 6.37
N ASN A 72 28.52 -7.98 7.58
CA ASN A 72 28.18 -8.91 8.65
C ASN A 72 26.76 -8.65 9.18
N TYR A 73 26.36 -9.37 10.21
CA TYR A 73 25.07 -9.17 10.89
C TYR A 73 25.00 -7.83 11.62
N GLY A 74 23.81 -7.22 11.60
CA GLY A 74 23.50 -5.99 12.32
C GLY A 74 22.79 -6.25 13.64
N ALA A 75 22.32 -5.18 14.27
CA ALA A 75 21.48 -5.27 15.46
C ALA A 75 20.00 -5.52 15.10
N ALA A 76 19.25 -6.17 15.99
CA ALA A 76 17.82 -6.44 15.80
C ALA A 76 16.96 -5.17 15.65
N GLN A 77 17.36 -4.08 16.31
CA GLN A 77 16.71 -2.78 16.17
C GLN A 77 17.02 -2.10 14.83
N GLY A 78 18.14 -2.46 14.19
CA GLY A 78 18.62 -1.85 12.95
C GLY A 78 19.99 -1.17 13.07
N SER A 79 20.53 -0.75 11.93
CA SER A 79 21.78 0.02 11.84
C SER A 79 21.56 1.41 12.44
N GLN A 80 22.46 1.80 13.35
CA GLN A 80 22.45 3.16 13.89
C GLN A 80 22.66 4.20 12.80
N ASN A 81 23.47 3.89 11.76
CA ASN A 81 23.66 4.78 10.62
C ASN A 81 22.32 5.05 9.92
N LEU A 82 21.57 3.99 9.58
CA LEU A 82 20.28 4.14 8.93
C LEU A 82 19.25 4.87 9.81
N ILE A 83 19.19 4.54 11.10
CA ILE A 83 18.28 5.21 12.04
C ILE A 83 18.55 6.72 12.06
N GLN A 84 19.82 7.14 12.17
CA GLN A 84 20.19 8.55 12.18
C GLN A 84 19.91 9.23 10.83
N SER A 85 20.15 8.57 9.70
CA SER A 85 19.82 9.12 8.38
C SER A 85 18.30 9.26 8.18
N ILE A 86 17.47 8.34 8.71
CA ILE A 86 16.01 8.46 8.69
C ILE A 86 15.56 9.68 9.52
N ILE A 87 16.08 9.83 10.75
CA ILE A 87 15.77 10.99 11.60
C ILE A 87 16.17 12.29 10.91
N SER A 88 17.39 12.33 10.35
CA SER A 88 17.91 13.48 9.62
C SER A 88 17.07 13.81 8.40
N TYR A 89 16.63 12.79 7.64
CA TYR A 89 15.72 12.94 6.51
C TYR A 89 14.38 13.56 6.94
N TYR A 90 13.79 13.08 8.04
CA TYR A 90 12.54 13.63 8.58
C TYR A 90 12.66 15.09 8.98
N VAL A 91 13.69 15.43 9.76
CA VAL A 91 13.91 16.80 10.24
C VAL A 91 14.23 17.75 9.09
N ARG A 92 15.17 17.37 8.21
CA ARG A 92 15.59 18.20 7.07
C ARG A 92 14.44 18.51 6.11
N ASN A 93 13.55 17.55 5.88
CA ASN A 93 12.41 17.69 4.98
C ASN A 93 11.09 18.06 5.68
N SER A 94 11.12 18.32 6.99
CA SER A 94 9.93 18.64 7.80
C SER A 94 8.80 17.62 7.66
N ILE A 95 9.13 16.32 7.57
CA ILE A 95 8.17 15.24 7.35
C ILE A 95 7.29 15.09 8.58
N GLY A 96 5.97 15.20 8.38
CA GLY A 96 5.01 15.14 9.49
C GLY A 96 5.12 16.31 10.47
N GLY A 97 5.94 17.33 10.21
CA GLY A 97 6.25 18.38 11.17
C GLY A 97 7.15 17.95 12.34
N LEU A 98 7.71 16.74 12.32
CA LEU A 98 8.59 16.25 13.38
C LEU A 98 9.92 17.00 13.39
N THR A 99 10.35 17.40 14.59
CA THR A 99 11.59 18.12 14.85
C THR A 99 12.62 17.23 15.53
N ALA A 100 13.87 17.68 15.58
CA ALA A 100 14.92 16.98 16.32
C ALA A 100 14.59 16.82 17.82
N GLN A 101 13.80 17.74 18.40
CA GLN A 101 13.38 17.65 19.80
C GLN A 101 12.38 16.51 20.02
N ASP A 102 11.47 16.28 19.06
CA ASP A 102 10.49 15.19 19.15
C ASP A 102 11.19 13.82 19.15
N PHE A 103 12.22 13.67 18.31
CA PHE A 103 13.02 12.44 18.23
C PHE A 103 13.86 12.14 19.48
N LEU A 104 13.97 13.06 20.45
CA LEU A 104 14.57 12.75 21.76
C LEU A 104 13.66 11.87 22.63
N HIS A 105 12.39 11.74 22.27
CA HIS A 105 11.38 10.98 23.00
C HIS A 105 10.80 9.81 22.20
N LEU A 106 11.30 9.58 20.99
CA LEU A 106 10.86 8.53 20.08
C LEU A 106 11.98 7.54 19.82
N ASP A 107 11.61 6.29 19.57
CA ASP A 107 12.50 5.26 19.07
C ASP A 107 12.18 4.93 17.62
N VAL A 108 13.21 4.49 16.89
CA VAL A 108 13.09 3.96 15.53
C VAL A 108 13.59 2.51 15.53
N ALA A 109 12.85 1.63 14.89
CA ALA A 109 13.28 0.25 14.63
C ALA A 109 13.11 -0.11 13.15
N ILE A 110 14.05 -0.89 12.62
CA ILE A 110 14.08 -1.33 11.22
C ILE A 110 13.51 -2.75 11.13
N GLY A 111 12.58 -2.96 10.20
CA GLY A 111 12.01 -4.27 9.93
C GLY A 111 13.03 -5.21 9.27
N ALA A 112 13.11 -6.46 9.73
CA ALA A 112 14.05 -7.46 9.22
C ALA A 112 13.95 -7.69 7.69
N ASN A 113 12.76 -7.50 7.12
CA ASN A 113 12.50 -7.61 5.69
C ASN A 113 11.46 -6.57 5.25
N GLY A 114 11.78 -5.29 5.44
CA GLY A 114 10.93 -4.16 5.06
C GLY A 114 9.72 -3.97 5.97
N ALA A 115 8.84 -3.03 5.61
CA ALA A 115 7.63 -2.72 6.38
C ALA A 115 6.73 -3.94 6.61
N THR A 116 6.71 -4.89 5.67
CA THR A 116 5.94 -6.13 5.80
C THR A 116 6.36 -6.99 6.99
N SER A 117 7.65 -7.00 7.36
CA SER A 117 8.11 -7.72 8.55
C SER A 117 7.69 -7.03 9.85
N ILE A 118 7.54 -5.71 9.84
CA ILE A 118 6.98 -4.94 10.97
C ILE A 118 5.50 -5.28 11.12
N LEU A 119 4.76 -5.28 10.02
CA LEU A 119 3.34 -5.65 9.99
C LEU A 119 3.10 -7.09 10.50
N ASP A 120 3.94 -8.04 10.07
CA ASP A 120 3.92 -9.42 10.55
C ASP A 120 4.25 -9.50 12.05
N ALA A 121 5.27 -8.76 12.50
CA ALA A 121 5.65 -8.69 13.90
C ALA A 121 4.53 -8.13 14.77
N ILE A 122 3.89 -7.03 14.36
CA ILE A 122 2.70 -6.46 15.03
C ILE A 122 1.66 -7.55 15.19
N ALA A 123 1.31 -8.25 14.11
CA ALA A 123 0.30 -9.30 14.14
C ALA A 123 0.67 -10.46 15.08
N ASP A 124 1.95 -10.75 15.29
CA ASP A 124 2.41 -11.82 16.18
C ASP A 124 2.43 -11.41 17.66
N VAL A 125 2.79 -10.16 17.96
CA VAL A 125 3.00 -9.71 19.36
C VAL A 125 1.77 -9.09 20.01
N VAL A 126 0.80 -8.58 19.22
CA VAL A 126 -0.44 -8.01 19.77
C VAL A 126 -1.50 -9.10 20.00
N PRO A 127 -2.31 -9.00 21.08
CA PRO A 127 -3.40 -9.94 21.32
C PRO A 127 -4.40 -9.98 20.16
N LYS A 128 -4.90 -11.17 19.83
CA LYS A 128 -5.92 -11.32 18.79
C LYS A 128 -7.22 -10.65 19.20
N GLY A 129 -7.90 -10.05 18.24
CA GLY A 129 -9.10 -9.26 18.48
C GLY A 129 -9.56 -8.53 17.23
N VAL A 130 -10.36 -7.48 17.40
CA VAL A 130 -10.87 -6.63 16.32
C VAL A 130 -9.81 -5.63 15.88
N VAL A 131 -9.53 -5.56 14.59
CA VAL A 131 -8.66 -4.57 13.98
C VAL A 131 -9.51 -3.63 13.14
N PHE A 132 -9.48 -2.33 13.46
CA PHE A 132 -10.15 -1.32 12.65
C PHE A 132 -9.26 -0.86 11.50
N THR A 133 -9.82 -0.81 10.30
CA THR A 133 -9.16 -0.31 9.09
C THR A 133 -10.16 0.36 8.14
N VAL A 134 -9.71 0.83 6.98
CA VAL A 134 -10.54 1.54 5.99
C VAL A 134 -10.96 0.61 4.87
N GLU A 135 -12.18 0.76 4.35
CA GLU A 135 -12.69 0.12 3.14
C GLU A 135 -12.90 1.17 2.04
N PRO A 136 -12.33 1.00 0.82
CA PRO A 136 -11.58 -0.16 0.34
C PRO A 136 -10.20 -0.32 1.02
N LEU A 137 -9.79 -1.56 1.25
CA LEU A 137 -8.69 -1.93 2.13
C LEU A 137 -7.43 -2.43 1.40
N TYR A 138 -6.29 -2.40 2.11
CA TYR A 138 -5.09 -3.10 1.70
C TYR A 138 -5.19 -4.60 1.99
N TYR A 139 -5.62 -5.33 0.97
CA TYR A 139 -5.96 -6.75 1.03
C TYR A 139 -4.81 -7.67 1.50
N ILE A 140 -3.54 -7.35 1.20
CA ILE A 140 -2.41 -8.24 1.59
C ILE A 140 -2.29 -8.37 3.11
N TYR A 141 -2.30 -7.24 3.82
CA TYR A 141 -2.13 -7.28 5.27
C TYR A 141 -3.40 -7.75 5.97
N THR A 142 -4.57 -7.32 5.52
CA THR A 142 -5.85 -7.73 6.10
C THR A 142 -6.11 -9.24 5.95
N GLU A 143 -5.80 -9.85 4.80
CA GLU A 143 -5.84 -11.31 4.63
C GLU A 143 -4.84 -12.02 5.57
N THR A 144 -3.67 -11.41 5.80
CA THR A 144 -2.67 -11.93 6.74
C THR A 144 -3.17 -11.87 8.19
N LEU A 145 -3.83 -10.77 8.57
CA LEU A 145 -4.48 -10.61 9.88
C LEU A 145 -5.57 -11.66 10.09
N GLN A 146 -6.47 -11.84 9.11
CA GLN A 146 -7.53 -12.85 9.17
C GLN A 146 -6.95 -14.26 9.32
N ARG A 147 -5.93 -14.63 8.53
CA ARG A 147 -5.25 -15.93 8.66
C ARG A 147 -4.61 -16.12 10.03
N LYS A 148 -4.12 -15.05 10.67
CA LYS A 148 -3.56 -15.05 12.03
C LYS A 148 -4.60 -14.97 13.14
N GLY A 149 -5.90 -15.02 12.81
CA GLY A 149 -7.00 -15.08 13.75
C GLY A 149 -7.54 -13.73 14.23
N PHE A 150 -7.22 -12.62 13.55
CA PHE A 150 -7.84 -11.32 13.83
C PHE A 150 -9.19 -11.18 13.12
N THR A 151 -10.08 -10.40 13.71
CA THR A 151 -11.30 -9.95 13.05
C THR A 151 -11.05 -8.58 12.45
N VAL A 152 -11.07 -8.46 11.12
CA VAL A 152 -10.91 -7.17 10.45
C VAL A 152 -12.26 -6.47 10.36
N CYS A 153 -12.39 -5.32 11.00
CA CYS A 153 -13.54 -4.43 10.91
C CYS A 153 -13.18 -3.25 10.02
N ALA A 154 -13.67 -3.27 8.78
CA ALA A 154 -13.39 -2.24 7.79
C ALA A 154 -14.48 -1.17 7.83
N ILE A 155 -14.07 0.09 7.90
CA ILE A 155 -14.95 1.26 7.98
C ILE A 155 -14.93 1.98 6.63
N PRO A 156 -16.10 2.41 6.10
CA PRO A 156 -16.15 3.13 4.83
C PRO A 156 -15.20 4.33 4.75
N GLU A 157 -14.67 4.56 3.55
CA GLU A 157 -13.89 5.74 3.23
C GLU A 157 -14.78 6.92 2.79
N THR A 158 -14.35 8.12 3.16
CA THR A 158 -14.83 9.44 2.72
C THR A 158 -13.69 10.20 2.01
N ASP A 159 -13.96 11.39 1.50
CA ASP A 159 -12.93 12.25 0.90
C ASP A 159 -11.85 12.69 1.93
N GLU A 160 -12.08 12.52 3.23
CA GLU A 160 -11.12 12.80 4.31
C GLU A 160 -10.40 11.55 4.85
N GLY A 161 -10.60 10.38 4.25
CA GLY A 161 -10.09 9.10 4.75
C GLY A 161 -11.19 8.30 5.45
N ILE A 162 -10.93 7.73 6.62
CA ILE A 162 -11.91 6.90 7.33
C ILE A 162 -13.18 7.70 7.73
N ASP A 163 -14.37 7.13 7.59
CA ASP A 163 -15.60 7.73 8.12
C ASP A 163 -15.61 7.64 9.66
N ILE A 164 -15.30 8.76 10.31
CA ILE A 164 -15.21 8.86 11.76
C ILE A 164 -16.58 8.63 12.44
N ASN A 165 -17.67 9.10 11.84
CA ASN A 165 -19.01 8.92 12.41
C ASN A 165 -19.41 7.45 12.37
N TYR A 166 -19.17 6.78 11.24
CA TYR A 166 -19.41 5.35 11.10
C TYR A 166 -18.52 4.54 12.04
N LEU A 167 -17.25 4.92 12.19
CA LEU A 167 -16.31 4.30 13.14
C LEU A 167 -16.84 4.38 14.58
N GLU A 168 -17.25 5.56 15.04
CA GLU A 168 -17.78 5.74 16.40
C GLU A 168 -19.04 4.92 16.65
N GLN A 169 -19.97 4.88 15.69
CA GLN A 169 -21.17 4.04 15.76
C GLN A 169 -20.81 2.56 15.83
N THR A 170 -19.86 2.11 15.00
CA THR A 170 -19.42 0.73 14.96
C THR A 170 -18.77 0.30 16.29
N ILE A 171 -17.92 1.16 16.87
CA ILE A 171 -17.28 0.89 18.17
C ILE A 171 -18.32 0.70 19.29
N GLN A 172 -19.46 1.39 19.25
CA GLN A 172 -20.52 1.22 20.26
C GLN A 172 -21.18 -0.16 20.22
N THR A 173 -21.10 -0.85 19.08
CA THR A 173 -21.66 -2.20 18.90
C THR A 173 -20.70 -3.33 19.26
N ILE A 174 -19.42 -3.00 19.50
CA ILE A 174 -18.34 -3.96 19.74
C ILE A 174 -17.92 -3.89 21.21
N ASP A 175 -17.64 -5.05 21.80
CA ASP A 175 -17.01 -5.07 23.12
C ASP A 175 -15.60 -4.48 23.04
N SER A 176 -15.42 -3.31 23.67
CA SER A 176 -14.14 -2.58 23.72
C SER A 176 -12.95 -3.41 24.25
N SER A 177 -13.19 -4.45 25.03
CA SER A 177 -12.16 -5.37 25.52
C SER A 177 -11.54 -6.22 24.40
N THR A 178 -12.29 -6.43 23.32
CA THR A 178 -11.90 -7.24 22.16
C THR A 178 -11.14 -6.45 21.08
N ILE A 179 -11.11 -5.12 21.18
CA ILE A 179 -10.42 -4.26 20.20
C ILE A 179 -8.91 -4.48 20.31
N SER A 180 -8.25 -4.92 19.25
CA SER A 180 -6.81 -5.14 19.25
C SER A 180 -6.07 -3.83 18.96
N PHE A 181 -6.22 -3.28 17.76
CA PHE A 181 -5.55 -2.04 17.31
C PHE A 181 -6.27 -1.39 16.12
N PHE A 182 -5.86 -0.18 15.78
CA PHE A 182 -6.21 0.50 14.53
C PHE A 182 -5.05 0.37 13.53
N TYR A 183 -5.34 0.04 12.28
CA TYR A 183 -4.37 0.05 11.18
C TYR A 183 -4.90 0.90 10.02
N ILE A 184 -4.29 2.06 9.84
CA ILE A 184 -4.76 3.10 8.92
C ILE A 184 -3.63 3.43 7.95
N ILE A 185 -3.90 3.27 6.66
CA ILE A 185 -2.95 3.66 5.62
C ILE A 185 -3.24 5.11 5.29
N THR A 186 -2.26 5.99 5.48
CA THR A 186 -2.50 7.44 5.45
C THR A 186 -2.66 8.00 4.04
N VAL A 187 -2.11 7.30 3.04
CA VAL A 187 -2.45 7.46 1.63
C VAL A 187 -2.91 6.09 1.14
N ASN A 188 -4.22 5.90 1.06
CA ASN A 188 -4.82 4.57 1.01
C ASN A 188 -4.44 3.80 -0.27
N ASN A 189 -4.41 2.47 -0.18
CA ASN A 189 -4.36 1.56 -1.31
C ASN A 189 -5.62 0.68 -1.23
N PRO A 190 -6.59 0.85 -2.14
CA PRO A 190 -6.38 1.20 -3.55
C PRO A 190 -6.68 2.65 -3.96
N THR A 191 -7.39 3.43 -3.14
CA THR A 191 -8.05 4.67 -3.58
C THR A 191 -7.13 5.87 -3.67
N THR A 192 -5.96 5.82 -3.02
CA THR A 192 -5.04 6.94 -2.80
C THR A 192 -5.68 8.14 -2.10
N CYS A 193 -6.81 7.92 -1.42
CA CYS A 193 -7.37 8.90 -0.49
C CYS A 193 -6.33 9.22 0.58
N ILE A 194 -6.21 10.50 0.92
CA ILE A 194 -5.23 11.00 1.88
C ILE A 194 -5.99 11.31 3.16
N VAL A 195 -5.66 10.63 4.24
CA VAL A 195 -6.33 10.81 5.53
C VAL A 195 -6.05 12.22 6.04
N SER A 196 -7.11 12.98 6.34
CA SER A 196 -7.00 14.36 6.82
C SER A 196 -6.29 14.41 8.18
N ASN A 197 -5.66 15.54 8.48
CA ASN A 197 -5.03 15.75 9.78
C ASN A 197 -6.07 15.69 10.92
N SER A 198 -7.29 16.19 10.66
CA SER A 198 -8.42 16.07 11.59
C SER A 198 -8.82 14.62 11.85
N SER A 199 -8.98 13.81 10.80
CA SER A 199 -9.30 12.38 10.93
C SER A 199 -8.25 11.63 11.73
N LYS A 200 -6.95 11.87 11.50
CA LYS A 200 -5.87 11.27 12.31
C LYS A 200 -6.02 11.62 13.79
N GLN A 201 -6.27 12.89 14.12
CA GLN A 201 -6.47 13.32 15.50
C GLN A 201 -7.70 12.66 16.15
N GLN A 202 -8.79 12.52 15.41
CA GLN A 202 -10.01 11.86 15.90
C GLN A 202 -9.81 10.36 16.16
N ILE A 203 -9.12 9.64 15.27
CA ILE A 203 -8.80 8.21 15.47
C ILE A 203 -7.98 8.01 16.74
N ILE A 204 -6.95 8.84 16.96
CA ILE A 204 -6.11 8.79 18.16
C ILE A 204 -6.96 9.04 19.39
N ARG A 205 -7.78 10.09 19.38
CA ARG A 205 -8.69 10.41 20.50
C ARG A 205 -9.63 9.26 20.83
N ILE A 206 -10.20 8.61 19.82
CA ILE A 206 -11.06 7.44 19.99
C ILE A 206 -10.29 6.28 20.64
N ALA A 207 -9.08 5.99 20.17
CA ALA A 207 -8.21 4.95 20.74
C ALA A 207 -7.87 5.23 22.20
N GLU A 208 -7.55 6.49 22.55
CA GLU A 208 -7.29 6.92 23.93
C GLU A 208 -8.53 6.78 24.82
N GLN A 209 -9.71 7.15 24.33
CA GLN A 209 -10.97 6.97 25.07
C GLN A 209 -11.29 5.50 25.33
N ILE A 210 -11.07 4.63 24.35
CA ILE A 210 -11.22 3.17 24.52
C ILE A 210 -10.22 2.69 25.58
N ALA A 211 -8.97 3.14 25.50
CA ALA A 211 -7.93 2.76 26.44
C ALA A 211 -8.26 3.16 27.88
N GLN A 212 -8.78 4.38 28.08
CA GLN A 212 -9.26 4.86 29.38
C GLN A 212 -10.39 3.99 29.94
N LYS A 213 -11.34 3.57 29.10
CA LYS A 213 -12.47 2.72 29.52
C LYS A 213 -12.03 1.32 29.93
N ARG A 214 -11.08 0.72 29.21
CA ARG A 214 -10.67 -0.69 29.42
C ARG A 214 -9.42 -0.88 30.28
N GLY A 215 -8.68 0.20 30.57
CA GLY A 215 -7.46 0.16 31.37
C GLY A 215 -6.19 -0.29 30.63
N PHE A 216 -6.25 -0.49 29.31
CA PHE A 216 -5.11 -0.90 28.47
C PHE A 216 -5.08 -0.09 27.17
N LYS A 217 -3.88 0.32 26.74
CA LYS A 217 -3.70 1.06 25.48
C LYS A 217 -4.25 0.29 24.28
N VAL A 218 -4.81 1.02 23.31
CA VAL A 218 -5.13 0.50 21.97
C VAL A 218 -4.11 1.11 21.02
N PRO A 219 -3.19 0.32 20.42
CA PRO A 219 -2.25 0.85 19.46
C PRO A 219 -2.95 1.42 18.23
N VAL A 220 -2.44 2.53 17.71
CA VAL A 220 -2.82 3.11 16.41
C VAL A 220 -1.59 3.06 15.50
N PHE A 221 -1.66 2.25 14.46
CA PHE A 221 -0.61 2.14 13.45
C PHE A 221 -1.01 2.94 12.21
N PHE A 222 -0.23 3.98 11.91
CA PHE A 222 -0.32 4.71 10.65
C PHE A 222 0.70 4.16 9.66
N ASP A 223 0.24 3.54 8.58
CA ASP A 223 1.08 3.09 7.49
C ASP A 223 1.25 4.22 6.46
N LYS A 224 2.47 4.75 6.39
CA LYS A 224 2.83 5.92 5.60
C LYS A 224 3.48 5.55 4.26
N ALA A 225 3.29 4.32 3.78
CA ALA A 225 4.01 3.78 2.62
C ALA A 225 4.00 4.67 1.37
N TYR A 226 3.00 5.54 1.20
CA TYR A 226 2.85 6.41 0.04
C TYR A 226 2.86 7.92 0.37
N GLU A 227 3.06 8.36 1.61
CA GLU A 227 3.10 9.79 1.95
C GLU A 227 4.26 10.53 1.27
N ASP A 228 5.41 9.88 1.15
CA ASP A 228 6.57 10.44 0.45
C ASP A 228 6.31 10.67 -1.04
N ILE A 229 5.22 10.13 -1.60
CA ILE A 229 4.82 10.31 -2.99
C ILE A 229 3.47 11.04 -3.15
N ILE A 230 3.17 11.96 -2.24
CA ILE A 230 2.19 13.03 -2.46
C ILE A 230 2.86 14.09 -3.34
N TYR A 231 2.42 14.19 -4.59
CA TYR A 231 2.98 15.10 -5.60
C TYR A 231 2.06 16.26 -5.96
N ASP A 232 0.79 16.23 -5.56
CA ASP A 232 -0.10 17.39 -5.64
C ASP A 232 0.18 18.37 -4.50
N THR A 233 0.64 19.56 -4.85
CA THR A 233 1.01 20.61 -3.89
C THR A 233 -0.18 21.33 -3.26
N SER A 234 -1.40 21.13 -3.78
CA SER A 234 -2.64 21.69 -3.20
C SER A 234 -3.12 20.91 -1.97
N VAL A 235 -2.66 19.67 -1.81
CA VAL A 235 -2.99 18.82 -0.66
C VAL A 235 -2.40 19.39 0.62
N GLU A 236 -3.19 19.41 1.69
CA GLU A 236 -2.72 19.73 3.03
C GLU A 236 -1.56 18.80 3.42
N LYS A 237 -0.43 19.36 3.86
CA LYS A 237 0.71 18.55 4.28
C LYS A 237 0.32 17.64 5.44
N PRO A 238 0.56 16.32 5.36
CA PRO A 238 0.30 15.43 6.47
C PRO A 238 1.12 15.81 7.70
N ILE A 239 0.47 15.93 8.85
CA ILE A 239 1.09 16.07 10.17
C ILE A 239 1.22 14.68 10.79
N SER A 240 2.34 14.41 11.46
CA SER A 240 2.59 13.14 12.15
C SER A 240 1.55 12.92 13.24
N GLY A 241 0.98 11.71 13.29
CA GLY A 241 0.06 11.30 14.36
C GLY A 241 0.75 11.30 15.73
N LEU A 242 2.08 11.12 15.77
CA LEU A 242 2.88 11.18 16.99
C LEU A 242 2.80 12.55 17.69
N LEU A 243 2.53 13.62 16.95
CA LEU A 243 2.36 14.97 17.52
C LEU A 243 0.99 15.17 18.20
N TYR A 244 0.02 14.29 17.93
CA TYR A 244 -1.29 14.30 18.58
C TYR A 244 -1.39 13.27 19.71
N ASP A 245 -0.41 12.37 19.85
CA ASP A 245 -0.44 11.28 20.81
C ASP A 245 -0.10 11.77 22.22
N THR A 246 -1.06 11.69 23.14
CA THR A 246 -0.84 12.03 24.55
C THR A 246 -0.65 10.80 25.43
N SER A 247 -0.87 9.61 24.86
CA SER A 247 -0.95 8.35 25.59
C SER A 247 0.13 7.34 25.21
N ASN A 248 1.06 7.70 24.32
CA ASN A 248 2.11 6.83 23.80
C ASN A 248 1.52 5.53 23.23
N CYS A 249 0.54 5.67 22.33
CA CYS A 249 -0.18 4.59 21.67
C CYS A 249 -0.08 4.63 20.14
N VAL A 250 0.51 5.68 19.57
CA VAL A 250 0.66 5.88 18.13
C VAL A 250 2.02 5.36 17.65
N TYR A 251 1.99 4.69 16.51
CA TYR A 251 3.17 4.21 15.80
C TYR A 251 3.03 4.50 14.32
N GLU A 252 4.09 4.98 13.69
CA GLU A 252 4.15 5.28 12.27
C GLU A 252 5.07 4.31 11.55
N ILE A 253 4.60 3.71 10.46
CA ILE A 253 5.34 2.73 9.67
C ILE A 253 5.71 3.37 8.34
N GLY A 254 7.01 3.48 8.07
CA GLY A 254 7.54 4.03 6.83
C GLY A 254 8.29 2.99 5.98
N THR A 255 8.53 3.33 4.71
CA THR A 255 9.33 2.50 3.81
C THR A 255 10.06 3.33 2.77
N LEU A 256 11.24 2.87 2.36
CA LEU A 256 11.98 3.45 1.23
C LEU A 256 11.64 2.76 -0.11
N SER A 257 10.75 1.76 -0.09
CA SER A 257 10.42 0.94 -1.25
C SER A 257 9.84 1.73 -2.41
N LYS A 258 9.14 2.84 -2.13
CA LYS A 258 8.36 3.59 -3.14
C LYS A 258 9.13 4.78 -3.71
N ILE A 259 10.25 5.14 -3.08
CA ILE A 259 11.07 6.30 -3.45
C ILE A 259 12.53 5.96 -3.74
N ILE A 260 13.02 4.76 -3.44
CA ILE A 260 14.38 4.32 -3.82
C ILE A 260 14.29 3.04 -4.65
N ALA A 261 14.03 1.91 -4.00
CA ALA A 261 13.90 0.61 -4.65
C ALA A 261 13.23 -0.41 -3.72
N PRO A 262 12.18 -1.14 -4.16
CA PRO A 262 11.53 -2.18 -3.35
C PRO A 262 12.48 -3.30 -2.92
N ALA A 263 13.49 -3.60 -3.74
CA ALA A 263 14.45 -4.68 -3.51
C ALA A 263 15.41 -4.40 -2.34
N LEU A 264 15.54 -3.16 -1.87
CA LEU A 264 16.33 -2.85 -0.68
C LEU A 264 15.69 -3.37 0.61
N ARG A 265 14.39 -3.68 0.59
CA ARG A 265 13.63 -4.22 1.73
C ARG A 265 13.81 -3.38 3.00
N VAL A 266 13.84 -2.05 2.88
CA VAL A 266 13.91 -1.14 4.03
C VAL A 266 12.52 -0.61 4.38
N GLY A 267 12.13 -0.86 5.63
CA GLY A 267 10.99 -0.28 6.29
C GLY A 267 11.27 -0.14 7.77
N TYR A 268 10.61 0.82 8.39
CA TYR A 268 10.90 1.24 9.75
C TYR A 268 9.62 1.60 10.47
N ILE A 269 9.65 1.53 11.79
CA ILE A 269 8.58 1.94 12.69
C ILE A 269 9.12 3.01 13.63
N ILE A 270 8.36 4.08 13.81
CA ILE A 270 8.64 5.19 14.72
C ILE A 270 7.53 5.24 15.75
N GLY A 271 7.88 5.36 17.03
CA GLY A 271 6.90 5.53 18.09
C GLY A 271 7.58 5.67 19.45
N SER A 272 6.78 5.86 20.49
CA SER A 272 7.33 6.01 21.83
C SER A 272 8.01 4.71 22.29
N PRO A 273 9.16 4.81 23.01
CA PRO A 273 9.81 3.64 23.59
C PRO A 273 8.85 2.90 24.52
N GLY A 274 8.87 1.56 24.49
CA GLY A 274 7.99 0.77 25.33
C GLY A 274 7.95 -0.71 24.94
N ASN A 275 7.19 -1.48 25.72
CA ASN A 275 7.10 -2.94 25.61
C ASN A 275 6.70 -3.43 24.21
N LEU A 276 5.80 -2.73 23.51
CA LEU A 276 5.36 -3.10 22.18
C LEU A 276 6.51 -3.01 21.16
N LEU A 277 7.25 -1.89 21.16
CA LEU A 277 8.37 -1.72 20.25
C LEU A 277 9.51 -2.69 20.60
N THR A 278 9.79 -2.91 21.89
CA THR A 278 10.73 -3.95 22.34
C THR A 278 10.33 -5.35 21.84
N ALA A 279 9.04 -5.70 21.89
CA ALA A 279 8.55 -6.98 21.39
C ALA A 279 8.68 -7.10 19.87
N ILE A 280 8.42 -6.03 19.11
CA ILE A 280 8.63 -6.00 17.66
C ILE A 280 10.12 -6.19 17.32
N VAL A 281 11.02 -5.54 18.06
CA VAL A 281 12.48 -5.72 17.89
C VAL A 281 12.90 -7.16 18.22
N GLN A 282 12.38 -7.76 19.30
CA GLN A 282 12.64 -9.17 19.60
C GLN A 282 12.12 -10.08 18.47
N ARG A 283 10.92 -9.82 17.96
CA ARG A 283 10.36 -10.61 16.86
C ARG A 283 11.20 -10.53 15.58
N ASN A 284 11.80 -9.38 15.28
CA ASN A 284 12.78 -9.25 14.20
C ASN A 284 14.02 -10.12 14.44
N ASN A 285 14.48 -10.20 15.69
CA ASN A 285 15.59 -11.07 16.07
C ASN A 285 15.28 -12.55 15.80
N ASP A 286 14.05 -12.99 16.10
CA ASP A 286 13.61 -14.38 15.95
C ASP A 286 13.56 -14.86 14.48
N VAL A 287 13.26 -13.98 13.51
CA VAL A 287 13.14 -14.36 12.08
C VAL A 287 14.49 -14.34 11.36
N GLY A 288 15.30 -13.32 11.63
CA GLY A 288 16.45 -13.01 10.79
C GLY A 288 17.64 -12.42 11.51
N PHE A 289 17.63 -12.37 12.84
CA PHE A 289 18.59 -11.69 13.71
C PHE A 289 18.62 -10.16 13.55
N SER A 290 18.70 -9.66 12.32
CA SER A 290 18.61 -8.26 11.92
C SER A 290 18.13 -8.12 10.47
N ALA A 291 17.73 -6.92 10.06
CA ALA A 291 17.69 -6.58 8.63
C ALA A 291 19.10 -6.67 8.02
N SER A 292 19.20 -6.81 6.69
CA SER A 292 20.49 -6.84 5.99
C SER A 292 21.28 -5.55 6.28
N LEU A 293 22.40 -5.66 6.99
CA LEU A 293 23.19 -4.49 7.40
C LEU A 293 23.74 -3.74 6.18
N LEU A 294 24.16 -4.48 5.15
CA LEU A 294 24.63 -3.90 3.90
C LEU A 294 23.56 -3.02 3.24
N LEU A 295 22.33 -3.53 3.11
CA LEU A 295 21.24 -2.76 2.48
C LEU A 295 20.80 -1.57 3.34
N GLN A 296 20.90 -1.70 4.67
CA GLN A 296 20.65 -0.58 5.58
C GLN A 296 21.67 0.53 5.41
N ASP A 297 22.95 0.21 5.36
CA ASP A 297 24.02 1.20 5.20
C ASP A 297 23.99 1.83 3.79
N ILE A 298 23.69 1.06 2.74
CA ILE A 298 23.46 1.63 1.38
C ILE A 298 22.33 2.64 1.44
N SER A 299 21.23 2.29 2.12
CA SER A 299 20.07 3.18 2.25
C SER A 299 20.38 4.42 3.09
N SER A 300 21.22 4.31 4.12
CA SER A 300 21.61 5.44 4.96
C SER A 300 22.39 6.47 4.14
N VAL A 301 23.41 6.03 3.39
CA VAL A 301 24.18 6.89 2.50
C VAL A 301 23.30 7.51 1.41
N PHE A 302 22.36 6.75 0.86
CA PHE A 302 21.44 7.27 -0.15
C PHE A 302 20.53 8.37 0.42
N LEU A 303 20.00 8.19 1.63
CA LEU A 303 19.20 9.19 2.34
C LEU A 303 19.99 10.47 2.64
N ASP A 304 21.28 10.36 2.87
CA ASP A 304 22.11 11.52 3.20
C ASP A 304 22.57 12.28 1.95
N LEU A 305 22.86 11.58 0.85
CA LEU A 305 23.52 12.17 -0.32
C LEU A 305 22.61 12.40 -1.53
N HIS A 306 21.57 11.58 -1.73
CA HIS A 306 20.87 11.52 -3.01
C HIS A 306 19.36 11.75 -2.92
N ILE A 307 18.73 11.45 -1.78
CA ILE A 307 17.27 11.33 -1.67
C ILE A 307 16.51 12.58 -2.08
N ASP A 308 16.96 13.78 -1.69
CA ASP A 308 16.18 15.00 -1.91
C ASP A 308 16.02 15.28 -3.42
N SER A 309 17.11 15.17 -4.18
CA SER A 309 17.08 15.34 -5.65
C SER A 309 16.37 14.20 -6.37
N HIS A 310 16.54 12.96 -5.88
CA HIS A 310 15.93 11.78 -6.48
C HIS A 310 14.41 11.77 -6.28
N ARG A 311 13.95 12.06 -5.05
CA ARG A 311 12.54 12.14 -4.70
C ARG A 311 11.80 13.18 -5.55
N LEU A 312 12.40 14.35 -5.80
CA LEU A 312 11.81 15.34 -6.71
C LEU A 312 11.58 14.79 -8.12
N LYS A 313 12.52 14.03 -8.69
CA LYS A 313 12.34 13.37 -9.99
C LYS A 313 11.22 12.34 -9.96
N VAL A 314 11.15 11.54 -8.89
CA VAL A 314 10.09 10.54 -8.67
C VAL A 314 8.71 11.21 -8.61
N LEU A 315 8.56 12.29 -7.84
CA LEU A 315 7.31 13.05 -7.72
C LEU A 315 6.86 13.63 -9.06
N GLN A 316 7.79 14.25 -9.82
CA GLN A 316 7.50 14.78 -11.15
C GLN A 316 7.05 13.68 -12.12
N GLY A 317 7.72 12.53 -12.08
CA GLY A 317 7.37 11.37 -12.91
C GLY A 317 5.95 10.85 -12.62
N TYR A 318 5.60 10.68 -11.34
CA TYR A 318 4.26 10.23 -10.96
C TYR A 318 3.18 11.27 -11.27
N ALA A 319 3.44 12.56 -11.02
CA ALA A 319 2.52 13.64 -11.38
C ALA A 319 2.21 13.65 -12.88
N HIS A 320 3.26 13.54 -13.72
CA HIS A 320 3.11 13.52 -15.16
C HIS A 320 2.31 12.30 -15.65
N LYS A 321 2.66 11.09 -15.18
CA LYS A 321 1.92 9.86 -15.54
C LYS A 321 0.46 9.91 -15.08
N SER A 322 0.20 10.44 -13.88
CA SER A 322 -1.15 10.65 -13.35
C SER A 322 -1.97 11.55 -14.27
N GLN A 323 -1.44 12.71 -14.66
CA GLN A 323 -2.13 13.65 -15.55
C GLN A 323 -2.45 13.04 -16.92
N ILE A 324 -1.48 12.35 -17.51
CA ILE A 324 -1.66 11.66 -18.80
C ILE A 324 -2.74 10.59 -18.70
N LEU A 325 -2.70 9.74 -17.68
CA LEU A 325 -3.66 8.66 -17.52
C LEU A 325 -5.08 9.19 -17.28
N GLN A 326 -5.24 10.24 -16.47
CA GLN A 326 -6.53 10.91 -16.27
C GLN A 326 -7.07 11.46 -17.60
N LYS A 327 -6.22 12.09 -18.40
CA LYS A 327 -6.57 12.58 -19.74
C LYS A 327 -7.09 11.44 -20.63
N TYR A 328 -6.36 10.33 -20.75
CA TYR A 328 -6.78 9.21 -21.58
C TYR A 328 -8.08 8.56 -21.09
N ILE A 329 -8.26 8.40 -19.78
CA ILE A 329 -9.52 7.89 -19.22
C ILE A 329 -10.68 8.80 -19.60
N SER A 330 -10.51 10.12 -19.49
CA SER A 330 -11.54 11.09 -19.89
C SER A 330 -11.84 11.03 -21.40
N GLU A 331 -10.82 10.96 -22.25
CA GLU A 331 -10.99 10.94 -23.71
C GLU A 331 -11.59 9.63 -24.26
N HIS A 332 -11.34 8.50 -23.60
CA HIS A 332 -11.66 7.17 -24.16
C HIS A 332 -12.63 6.33 -23.34
N LEU A 333 -12.77 6.58 -22.03
CA LEU A 333 -13.58 5.79 -21.11
C LEU A 333 -14.71 6.57 -20.42
N ALA A 334 -14.85 7.87 -20.66
CA ALA A 334 -15.85 8.71 -19.98
C ALA A 334 -17.30 8.20 -20.08
N SER A 335 -17.67 7.51 -21.16
CA SER A 335 -19.02 6.93 -21.31
C SER A 335 -19.27 5.68 -20.44
N TYR A 336 -18.22 5.06 -19.90
CA TYR A 336 -18.28 3.82 -19.13
C TYR A 336 -17.97 4.02 -17.65
N VAL A 337 -17.26 5.10 -17.30
CA VAL A 337 -16.74 5.37 -15.96
C VAL A 337 -17.67 6.33 -15.22
N GLU A 338 -18.05 5.94 -14.00
CA GLU A 338 -18.86 6.74 -13.07
C GLU A 338 -17.98 7.63 -12.19
N ARG A 339 -16.85 7.08 -11.72
CA ARG A 339 -15.94 7.79 -10.81
C ARG A 339 -14.50 7.32 -10.99
N VAL A 340 -13.56 8.26 -10.94
CA VAL A 340 -12.11 8.00 -10.83
C VAL A 340 -11.64 8.62 -9.52
N GLN A 341 -11.02 7.81 -8.67
CA GLN A 341 -10.35 8.26 -7.45
C GLN A 341 -8.84 8.16 -7.61
N GLY A 342 -8.15 9.17 -7.08
CA GLY A 342 -6.70 9.26 -7.02
C GLY A 342 -6.11 10.31 -7.93
N GLY A 343 -4.79 10.23 -8.11
CA GLY A 343 -4.06 11.16 -8.96
C GLY A 343 -3.50 12.40 -8.24
N LYS A 344 -3.59 12.46 -6.90
CA LYS A 344 -2.92 13.46 -6.05
C LYS A 344 -1.66 12.90 -5.35
N ALA A 345 -1.64 11.59 -5.13
CA ALA A 345 -0.57 10.87 -4.45
C ALA A 345 -0.49 9.42 -4.94
N GLY A 346 0.49 8.67 -4.44
CA GLY A 346 0.61 7.25 -4.75
C GLY A 346 0.96 6.98 -6.21
N PHE A 347 0.63 5.79 -6.70
CA PHE A 347 0.72 5.49 -8.14
C PHE A 347 -0.42 4.58 -8.59
N TYR A 348 -1.59 4.76 -7.98
CA TYR A 348 -2.81 4.03 -8.29
C TYR A 348 -3.95 4.97 -8.65
N MET A 349 -4.88 4.46 -9.45
CA MET A 349 -6.22 5.02 -9.59
C MET A 349 -7.24 3.93 -9.30
N TYR A 350 -8.31 4.31 -8.61
CA TYR A 350 -9.44 3.43 -8.33
C TYR A 350 -10.65 3.88 -9.13
N ILE A 351 -11.06 3.04 -10.09
CA ILE A 351 -12.04 3.39 -11.10
C ILE A 351 -13.32 2.62 -10.81
N THR A 352 -14.44 3.33 -10.79
CA THR A 352 -15.79 2.77 -10.72
C THR A 352 -16.44 2.90 -12.08
N PHE A 353 -16.77 1.77 -12.71
CA PHE A 353 -17.53 1.73 -13.96
C PHE A 353 -19.01 1.81 -13.66
N GLY A 354 -19.81 2.47 -14.49
CA GLY A 354 -21.24 2.64 -14.25
C GLY A 354 -22.03 1.32 -14.29
N LYS A 355 -21.88 0.54 -15.37
CA LYS A 355 -22.59 -0.74 -15.53
C LYS A 355 -21.69 -1.92 -15.89
N ILE A 356 -20.47 -1.64 -16.34
CA ILE A 356 -19.51 -2.68 -16.70
C ILE A 356 -18.98 -3.32 -15.43
N GLN A 357 -19.17 -4.64 -15.32
CA GLN A 357 -18.55 -5.44 -14.28
C GLN A 357 -17.06 -5.66 -14.58
N THR A 358 -16.25 -5.66 -13.55
CA THR A 358 -14.77 -5.71 -13.58
C THR A 358 -14.20 -6.81 -12.68
N HIS A 359 -15.03 -7.63 -12.04
CA HIS A 359 -14.57 -8.80 -11.27
C HIS A 359 -13.99 -9.87 -12.19
N SER A 360 -13.26 -10.83 -11.62
CA SER A 360 -12.46 -11.83 -12.36
C SER A 360 -13.24 -12.75 -13.31
N GLU A 361 -14.58 -12.78 -13.20
CA GLU A 361 -15.48 -13.59 -14.04
C GLU A 361 -16.24 -12.75 -15.06
N SER A 362 -16.05 -11.43 -15.07
CA SER A 362 -16.74 -10.53 -15.98
C SER A 362 -16.23 -10.65 -17.42
N GLU A 363 -17.09 -10.32 -18.39
CA GLU A 363 -16.72 -10.22 -19.81
C GLU A 363 -15.57 -9.21 -20.03
N PHE A 364 -15.52 -8.15 -19.24
CA PHE A 364 -14.43 -7.17 -19.27
C PHE A 364 -13.08 -7.81 -18.86
N TYR A 365 -13.06 -8.53 -17.74
CA TYR A 365 -11.86 -9.20 -17.25
C TYR A 365 -11.41 -10.32 -18.21
N THR A 366 -12.34 -11.13 -18.71
CA THR A 366 -12.02 -12.23 -19.62
C THR A 366 -11.49 -11.74 -20.95
N TYR A 367 -11.99 -10.62 -21.48
CA TYR A 367 -11.42 -9.95 -22.66
C TYR A 367 -9.97 -9.52 -22.42
N LEU A 368 -9.71 -8.78 -21.34
CA LEU A 368 -8.37 -8.24 -21.03
C LEU A 368 -7.36 -9.32 -20.65
N SER A 369 -7.83 -10.42 -20.05
CA SER A 369 -7.00 -11.58 -19.71
C SER A 369 -6.84 -12.59 -20.85
N ARG A 370 -7.49 -12.35 -22.01
CA ARG A 370 -7.46 -13.20 -23.21
C ARG A 370 -7.97 -14.62 -22.94
N LYS A 371 -9.13 -14.69 -22.28
CA LYS A 371 -9.83 -15.93 -21.87
C LYS A 371 -11.29 -15.93 -22.34
N THR A 372 -11.59 -15.31 -23.48
CA THR A 372 -12.95 -15.26 -24.04
C THR A 372 -13.39 -16.56 -24.71
N GLY A 373 -12.43 -17.39 -25.11
CA GLY A 373 -12.65 -18.57 -25.94
C GLY A 373 -12.71 -18.27 -27.45
N ASP A 374 -12.66 -17.00 -27.86
CA ASP A 374 -12.58 -16.59 -29.27
C ASP A 374 -11.12 -16.32 -29.67
N ALA A 375 -10.57 -17.16 -30.54
CA ALA A 375 -9.20 -17.03 -31.03
C ALA A 375 -8.91 -15.70 -31.75
N LYS A 376 -9.93 -14.98 -32.25
CA LYS A 376 -9.76 -13.64 -32.82
C LYS A 376 -9.47 -12.59 -31.76
N ILE A 377 -10.01 -12.76 -30.55
CA ILE A 377 -9.81 -11.87 -29.42
C ILE A 377 -8.58 -12.31 -28.64
N ASP A 378 -8.51 -13.60 -28.29
CA ASP A 378 -7.51 -14.16 -27.39
C ASP A 378 -6.14 -14.33 -28.07
N GLY A 379 -6.13 -14.55 -29.39
CA GLY A 379 -4.98 -15.06 -30.12
C GLY A 379 -4.91 -16.59 -30.10
N LYS A 380 -3.89 -17.16 -30.75
CA LYS A 380 -3.70 -18.62 -30.76
C LYS A 380 -3.11 -19.08 -29.42
N PRO A 381 -3.30 -20.34 -28.97
CA PRO A 381 -2.80 -20.81 -27.68
C PRO A 381 -1.30 -20.54 -27.39
N ASN A 382 -0.46 -20.62 -28.43
CA ASN A 382 0.99 -20.36 -28.32
C ASN A 382 1.40 -18.94 -28.74
N ALA A 383 0.43 -18.08 -29.06
CA ALA A 383 0.62 -16.72 -29.54
C ALA A 383 -0.58 -15.86 -29.14
N LEU A 384 -0.84 -15.81 -27.82
CA LEU A 384 -1.91 -14.98 -27.29
C LEU A 384 -1.65 -13.52 -27.58
N HIS A 385 -2.71 -12.76 -27.82
CA HIS A 385 -2.66 -11.32 -27.87
C HIS A 385 -2.22 -10.73 -26.52
N PRO A 386 -1.75 -9.47 -26.49
CA PRO A 386 -1.41 -8.74 -25.27
C PRO A 386 -2.50 -8.81 -24.20
N ARG A 387 -2.13 -9.23 -22.98
CA ARG A 387 -3.01 -9.17 -21.80
C ARG A 387 -2.86 -7.85 -21.08
N LEU A 388 -3.88 -7.43 -20.36
CA LEU A 388 -3.84 -6.29 -19.44
C LEU A 388 -4.23 -6.78 -18.04
N VAL A 389 -3.35 -6.58 -17.08
CA VAL A 389 -3.55 -6.99 -15.68
C VAL A 389 -3.98 -5.79 -14.84
N TYR A 390 -5.01 -5.94 -14.01
CA TYR A 390 -5.46 -4.98 -13.01
C TYR A 390 -5.96 -5.72 -11.76
N ILE A 391 -6.20 -5.01 -10.65
CA ILE A 391 -6.80 -5.62 -9.45
C ILE A 391 -8.29 -5.31 -9.37
N PRO A 392 -9.19 -6.31 -9.44
CA PRO A 392 -10.62 -6.09 -9.22
C PRO A 392 -10.92 -5.50 -7.84
N GLY A 393 -11.88 -4.57 -7.78
CA GLY A 393 -12.32 -3.92 -6.55
C GLY A 393 -12.86 -4.91 -5.52
N ALA A 394 -13.43 -6.02 -5.98
CA ALA A 394 -13.88 -7.14 -5.15
C ALA A 394 -12.78 -7.74 -4.25
N ILE A 395 -11.49 -7.59 -4.59
CA ILE A 395 -10.35 -8.01 -3.78
C ILE A 395 -10.03 -6.97 -2.68
N CYS A 396 -10.34 -5.70 -2.92
CA CYS A 396 -10.05 -4.59 -2.01
C CYS A 396 -11.16 -4.34 -0.99
N MET A 397 -12.12 -5.25 -0.82
CA MET A 397 -13.26 -5.07 0.09
C MET A 397 -13.57 -6.38 0.80
N THR A 398 -14.15 -6.29 1.99
CA THR A 398 -14.59 -7.46 2.76
C THR A 398 -15.88 -8.06 2.17
N GLU A 399 -16.13 -9.35 2.41
CA GLU A 399 -17.41 -9.97 2.02
C GLU A 399 -18.63 -9.38 2.75
N GLN A 400 -18.38 -8.79 3.93
CA GLN A 400 -19.37 -8.14 4.77
C GLN A 400 -19.64 -6.69 4.39
N SER A 401 -18.91 -6.15 3.41
CA SER A 401 -19.08 -4.79 2.89
C SER A 401 -20.53 -4.51 2.52
N GLU A 402 -21.02 -3.31 2.88
CA GLU A 402 -22.32 -2.81 2.41
C GLU A 402 -22.29 -2.45 0.92
N TYR A 403 -21.10 -2.36 0.30
CA TYR A 403 -20.87 -1.99 -1.10
C TYR A 403 -20.81 -3.19 -2.06
N LYS A 404 -21.60 -4.24 -1.81
CA LYS A 404 -21.49 -5.54 -2.53
C LYS A 404 -21.61 -5.44 -4.05
N GLU A 405 -22.44 -4.54 -4.57
CA GLU A 405 -22.59 -4.33 -6.01
C GLU A 405 -21.51 -3.43 -6.59
N LEU A 406 -21.10 -2.40 -5.83
CA LEU A 406 -20.10 -1.43 -6.27
C LEU A 406 -18.75 -2.11 -6.53
N ARG A 407 -18.35 -3.03 -5.63
CA ARG A 407 -17.08 -3.76 -5.73
C ARG A 407 -16.95 -4.59 -7.03
N LEU A 408 -18.09 -5.00 -7.61
CA LEU A 408 -18.13 -5.78 -8.85
C LEU A 408 -17.87 -4.94 -10.10
N ARG A 409 -17.96 -3.61 -9.99
CA ARG A 409 -17.72 -2.63 -11.07
C ARG A 409 -16.49 -1.76 -10.83
N GLN A 410 -15.74 -2.06 -9.76
CA GLN A 410 -14.56 -1.31 -9.38
C GLN A 410 -13.28 -2.03 -9.77
N LEU A 411 -12.23 -1.27 -10.06
CA LEU A 411 -10.89 -1.81 -10.24
C LEU A 411 -9.83 -0.81 -9.77
N ARG A 412 -8.70 -1.34 -9.33
CA ARG A 412 -7.46 -0.60 -9.11
C ARG A 412 -6.54 -0.82 -10.30
N ILE A 413 -6.08 0.27 -10.88
CA ILE A 413 -4.95 0.28 -11.81
C ILE A 413 -3.75 0.98 -11.18
N SER A 414 -2.55 0.59 -11.59
CA SER A 414 -1.28 1.20 -11.26
C SER A 414 -0.67 1.85 -12.49
N PHE A 415 -0.15 3.05 -12.33
CA PHE A 415 0.66 3.74 -13.35
C PHE A 415 2.14 3.83 -12.97
N GLY A 416 2.56 3.05 -11.96
CA GLY A 416 3.93 3.09 -11.46
C GLY A 416 4.94 2.39 -12.36
N PHE A 417 4.52 1.32 -13.02
CA PHE A 417 5.38 0.46 -13.83
C PHE A 417 5.44 0.91 -15.30
N GLU A 418 4.29 1.03 -15.97
CA GLU A 418 4.24 1.23 -17.42
C GLU A 418 4.69 2.63 -17.88
N THR A 419 5.09 2.71 -19.15
CA THR A 419 5.41 3.99 -19.81
C THR A 419 4.13 4.74 -20.22
N SER A 420 4.23 6.05 -20.51
CA SER A 420 3.06 6.83 -20.95
C SER A 420 2.37 6.25 -22.20
N ALA A 421 3.14 5.70 -23.15
CA ALA A 421 2.60 5.08 -24.35
C ALA A 421 1.85 3.77 -24.05
N GLU A 422 2.38 2.95 -23.13
CA GLU A 422 1.70 1.73 -22.70
C GLU A 422 0.45 2.05 -21.86
N LEU A 423 0.44 3.15 -21.10
CA LEU A 423 -0.77 3.61 -20.40
C LEU A 423 -1.89 4.00 -21.37
N GLU A 424 -1.58 4.71 -22.47
CA GLU A 424 -2.56 5.02 -23.52
C GLU A 424 -3.16 3.74 -24.13
N ARG A 425 -2.27 2.83 -24.54
CA ARG A 425 -2.66 1.53 -25.10
C ARG A 425 -3.52 0.73 -24.13
N ALA A 426 -3.21 0.79 -22.84
CA ALA A 426 -3.99 0.12 -21.80
C ALA A 426 -5.41 0.66 -21.72
N VAL A 427 -5.58 1.98 -21.75
CA VAL A 427 -6.90 2.63 -21.74
C VAL A 427 -7.71 2.26 -23.00
N LEU A 428 -7.07 2.22 -24.16
CA LEU A 428 -7.73 1.78 -25.41
C LEU A 428 -8.18 0.32 -25.33
N LEU A 429 -7.35 -0.58 -24.79
CA LEU A 429 -7.75 -1.97 -24.55
C LEU A 429 -8.90 -2.10 -23.55
N MET A 430 -8.91 -1.28 -22.48
CA MET A 430 -10.03 -1.22 -21.54
C MET A 430 -11.31 -0.74 -22.23
N LYS A 431 -11.22 0.19 -23.19
CA LYS A 431 -12.37 0.63 -23.98
C LYS A 431 -12.94 -0.50 -24.82
N GLU A 432 -12.10 -1.23 -25.54
CA GLU A 432 -12.51 -2.42 -26.30
C GLU A 432 -13.18 -3.47 -25.41
N ALA A 433 -12.63 -3.70 -24.21
CA ALA A 433 -13.19 -4.63 -23.24
C ALA A 433 -14.57 -4.18 -22.73
N ALA A 434 -14.76 -2.89 -22.50
CA ALA A 434 -16.06 -2.32 -22.11
C ALA A 434 -17.10 -2.48 -23.23
N GLU A 435 -16.72 -2.20 -24.48
CA GLU A 435 -17.57 -2.40 -25.66
C GLU A 435 -17.95 -3.88 -25.85
N TYR A 436 -16.99 -4.79 -25.64
CA TYR A 436 -17.23 -6.23 -25.69
C TYR A 436 -18.22 -6.69 -24.60
N ALA A 437 -18.01 -6.25 -23.35
CA ALA A 437 -18.88 -6.58 -22.23
C ALA A 437 -20.31 -6.04 -22.42
N GLN A 438 -20.45 -4.82 -22.95
CA GLN A 438 -21.76 -4.23 -23.24
C GLN A 438 -22.51 -5.00 -24.34
N LYS A 439 -21.82 -5.44 -25.40
CA LYS A 439 -22.44 -6.25 -26.48
C LYS A 439 -22.93 -7.61 -25.98
N LYS A 440 -22.22 -8.22 -25.03
CA LYS A 440 -22.61 -9.50 -24.42
C LYS A 440 -23.79 -9.37 -23.46
N ASN A 441 -23.93 -8.21 -22.81
CA ASN A 441 -24.97 -7.92 -21.85
C ASN A 441 -25.68 -6.58 -22.17
N PRO A 442 -26.54 -6.54 -23.21
CA PRO A 442 -27.12 -5.30 -23.75
C PRO A 442 -28.07 -4.55 -22.80
N ASP A 443 -28.56 -5.18 -21.72
CA ASP A 443 -29.36 -4.51 -20.67
C ASP A 443 -28.56 -3.43 -19.90
N THR A 444 -27.29 -3.21 -20.27
CA THR A 444 -26.39 -2.21 -19.69
C THR A 444 -26.35 -0.85 -20.41
N GLU A 445 -27.28 -0.52 -21.32
CA GLU A 445 -27.25 0.75 -22.09
C GLU A 445 -27.60 2.05 -21.32
N SER A 446 -27.11 3.17 -21.87
CA SER A 446 -26.57 4.40 -21.27
C SER A 446 -27.45 5.34 -20.44
N GLY A 447 -26.80 6.09 -19.53
CA GLY A 447 -27.31 7.35 -18.99
C GLY A 447 -26.55 7.92 -17.78
N PHE A 448 -25.22 8.14 -17.84
CA PHE A 448 -24.52 8.91 -16.81
C PHE A 448 -23.55 9.93 -17.42
N LYS A 449 -23.63 11.17 -16.93
CA LYS A 449 -22.67 12.23 -17.24
C LYS A 449 -21.54 12.16 -16.22
N PHE A 450 -20.31 12.22 -16.72
CA PHE A 450 -19.11 12.41 -15.92
C PHE A 450 -19.29 13.69 -15.09
N HIS A 451 -19.39 13.56 -13.77
CA HIS A 451 -19.29 14.70 -12.87
C HIS A 451 -17.85 14.77 -12.39
N GLU A 452 -17.07 15.66 -13.01
CA GLU A 452 -15.91 16.23 -12.32
C GLU A 452 -16.46 16.89 -11.05
N ARG A 453 -16.27 16.25 -9.89
CA ARG A 453 -16.33 17.00 -8.64
C ARG A 453 -15.06 17.84 -8.61
N GLU A 454 -15.19 19.10 -8.99
CA GLU A 454 -14.26 20.14 -8.59
C GLU A 454 -14.23 20.19 -7.06
N SER A 455 -13.12 19.72 -6.46
CA SER A 455 -12.59 20.18 -5.17
C SER A 455 -11.12 19.79 -5.01
#